data_AF-A0AAJ4A221-F1
#
_entry.id   AF-A0AAJ4A221-F1
#
_cell.length_a   1.000
_cell.length_b   1.000
_cell.length_c   1.000
_cell.angle_alpha   90.00
_cell.angle_beta   90.00
_cell.angle_gamma   90.00
#
_symmetry.space_group_name_H-M   'P 1'
#
loop_
_entity.id
_entity.type
_entity.pdbx_description
1 polymer ?
#
loop_
_entity_poly.entity_id
_entity_poly.type
_entity_poly.pdbx_seq_one_letter_code
_entity_poly.pdbx_strand_id
1 'polypeptide(L)'
;MKIIGQIDSISLRSENFEQMFTSDNYIIVTVKGVGIFEPKLWRDAFKQRLTKSIIEAKILHTSTGLTIALKRYNRSLTKQTLDIAGLRGYDDKAMDLNNFLQSHFLEFMECEIKRIDICFDFLKVPNRVIKRLCDKREPFKFCNTTYYKTPKELKTNDTLDIKRYDKQKEAKLPRPMERLEFCFKGGYFPKGMKLNNLDRNFLSKMEKTIKRFSGIDAKIFPLSYIV
;
A
#
# COMPACT_ATOMS: atom_id res chain seq x y z
N MET A 1 9.50 14.78 -20.49
CA MET A 1 10.25 14.42 -19.26
C MET A 1 9.43 13.41 -18.48
N LYS A 2 10.00 12.26 -18.13
CA LYS A 2 9.31 11.26 -17.32
C LYS A 2 9.27 11.69 -15.85
N ILE A 3 8.16 11.45 -15.17
CA ILE A 3 8.04 11.68 -13.73
C ILE A 3 8.29 10.35 -13.03
N ILE A 4 9.18 10.34 -12.03
CA ILE A 4 9.44 9.13 -11.25
C ILE A 4 8.24 8.85 -10.34
N GLY A 5 7.62 7.68 -10.49
CA GLY A 5 6.61 7.16 -9.58
C GLY A 5 7.28 6.34 -8.48
N GLN A 6 6.89 6.60 -7.24
CA GLN A 6 7.46 5.92 -6.07
C GLN A 6 6.45 4.93 -5.50
N ILE A 7 6.91 3.75 -5.09
CA ILE A 7 6.08 2.82 -4.33
C ILE A 7 5.98 3.35 -2.89
N ASP A 8 4.76 3.62 -2.43
CA ASP A 8 4.47 4.07 -1.06
C ASP A 8 3.99 2.93 -0.18
N SER A 9 3.27 1.95 -0.74
CA SER A 9 2.76 0.82 0.02
C SER A 9 2.71 -0.45 -0.82
N ILE A 10 2.96 -1.59 -0.18
CA ILE A 10 2.86 -2.93 -0.75
C ILE A 10 2.09 -3.81 0.24
N SER A 11 1.11 -4.55 -0.27
CA SER A 11 0.40 -5.58 0.48
C SER A 11 0.67 -6.92 -0.18
N LEU A 12 1.25 -7.85 0.59
CA LEU A 12 1.65 -9.17 0.14
C LEU A 12 0.79 -10.24 0.80
N ARG A 13 0.65 -11.38 0.15
CA ARG A 13 -0.14 -12.51 0.63
C ARG A 13 0.64 -13.82 0.52
N SER A 14 0.67 -14.57 1.61
CA SER A 14 1.31 -15.88 1.72
C SER A 14 0.49 -16.80 2.63
N GLU A 15 0.73 -18.10 2.58
CA GLU A 15 0.04 -19.07 3.44
C GLU A 15 0.42 -18.90 4.91
N ASN A 16 1.70 -18.63 5.18
CA ASN A 16 2.19 -18.46 6.54
C ASN A 16 3.35 -17.45 6.58
N PHE A 17 3.06 -16.21 6.99
CA PHE A 17 4.12 -15.22 7.22
C PHE A 17 4.87 -15.46 8.53
N GLU A 18 4.27 -16.15 9.49
CA GLU A 18 4.87 -16.35 10.82
C GLU A 18 6.14 -17.21 10.75
N GLN A 19 6.18 -18.17 9.82
CA GLN A 19 7.38 -18.97 9.55
C GLN A 19 8.55 -18.14 9.00
N MET A 20 8.31 -16.95 8.45
CA MET A 20 9.37 -16.05 7.97
C MET A 20 9.97 -15.22 9.10
N PHE A 21 9.32 -15.16 10.27
CA PHE A 21 9.68 -14.26 11.37
C PHE A 21 9.88 -15.03 12.68
N THR A 22 10.71 -16.07 12.64
CA THR A 22 10.98 -16.98 13.78
C THR A 22 12.23 -16.64 14.57
N SER A 23 13.05 -15.68 14.12
CA SER A 23 14.24 -15.26 14.86
C SER A 23 13.89 -14.35 16.03
N ASP A 24 14.81 -14.21 16.98
CA ASP A 24 14.64 -13.38 18.19
C ASP A 24 14.46 -11.88 17.90
N ASN A 25 14.67 -11.47 16.64
CA ASN A 25 14.43 -10.11 16.17
C ASN A 25 12.94 -9.78 15.98
N TYR A 26 12.06 -10.78 16.09
CA TYR A 26 10.63 -10.63 15.83
C TYR A 26 9.76 -11.17 16.97
N ILE A 27 8.68 -10.46 17.25
CA ILE A 27 7.62 -10.92 18.16
C ILE A 27 6.29 -10.77 17.47
N ILE A 28 5.51 -11.85 17.39
CA ILE A 28 4.17 -11.83 16.80
C ILE A 28 3.12 -11.90 17.91
N VAL A 29 2.36 -10.84 18.08
CA VAL A 29 1.28 -10.76 19.07
C VAL A 29 -0.07 -10.93 18.39
N THR A 30 -0.81 -11.97 18.76
CA THR A 30 -2.19 -12.17 18.27
C THR A 30 -3.13 -11.25 19.02
N VAL A 31 -3.87 -10.41 18.28
CA VAL A 31 -4.87 -9.48 18.86
C VAL A 31 -6.29 -9.77 18.40
N LYS A 32 -6.46 -10.66 17.43
CA LYS A 32 -7.75 -11.25 17.09
C LYS A 32 -7.54 -12.67 16.56
N GLY A 33 -8.27 -13.63 17.10
CA GLY A 33 -8.23 -15.03 16.71
C GLY A 33 -9.26 -15.85 17.47
N VAL A 34 -9.12 -17.18 17.46
CA VAL A 34 -9.96 -18.07 18.28
C VAL A 34 -9.65 -17.81 19.76
N GLY A 35 -10.67 -17.44 20.54
CA GLY A 35 -10.51 -17.16 21.97
C GLY A 35 -9.77 -15.87 22.33
N ILE A 36 -9.34 -15.06 21.35
CA ILE A 36 -8.58 -13.82 21.58
C ILE A 36 -9.23 -12.65 20.84
N PHE A 37 -9.51 -11.55 21.55
CA PHE A 37 -9.98 -10.31 20.94
C PHE A 37 -9.53 -9.07 21.72
N GLU A 38 -8.42 -8.49 21.28
CA GLU A 38 -7.76 -7.31 21.86
C GLU A 38 -7.76 -6.12 20.88
N PRO A 39 -8.95 -5.58 20.53
CA PRO A 39 -9.07 -4.52 19.52
C PRO A 39 -8.45 -3.19 19.96
N LYS A 40 -8.19 -3.01 21.27
CA LYS A 40 -7.53 -1.81 21.80
C LYS A 40 -6.06 -1.77 21.40
N LEU A 41 -5.32 -2.87 21.60
CA LEU A 41 -3.92 -3.00 21.17
C LEU A 41 -3.76 -2.72 19.67
N TRP A 42 -4.65 -3.27 18.85
CA TRP A 42 -4.66 -3.00 17.41
C TRP A 42 -4.86 -1.51 17.08
N ARG A 43 -5.81 -0.86 17.76
CA ARG A 43 -6.11 0.56 17.55
C ARG A 43 -4.94 1.43 17.99
N ASP A 44 -4.27 1.07 19.08
CA ASP A 44 -3.14 1.83 19.60
C ASP A 44 -1.95 1.75 18.64
N ALA A 45 -1.67 0.57 18.07
CA ALA A 45 -0.59 0.36 17.10
C ALA A 45 -0.86 1.00 15.72
N PHE A 46 -2.04 0.78 15.13
CA PHE A 46 -2.30 1.15 13.73
C PHE A 46 -3.27 2.33 13.56
N LYS A 47 -3.80 2.89 14.64
CA LYS A 47 -4.81 3.96 14.64
C LYS A 47 -6.06 3.64 13.81
N GLN A 48 -6.35 2.35 13.63
CA GLN A 48 -7.46 1.83 12.83
C GLN A 48 -8.29 0.85 13.64
N ARG A 49 -9.57 0.67 13.28
CA ARG A 49 -10.43 -0.36 13.88
C ARG A 49 -10.33 -1.66 13.09
N LEU A 50 -10.39 -2.80 13.77
CA LEU A 50 -10.59 -4.09 13.12
C LEU A 50 -11.99 -4.15 12.50
N THR A 51 -12.09 -4.69 11.29
CA THR A 51 -13.38 -4.90 10.62
C THR A 51 -13.85 -6.34 10.82
N LYS A 52 -15.16 -6.58 10.64
CA LYS A 52 -15.74 -7.93 10.71
C LYS A 52 -15.13 -8.90 9.68
N SER A 53 -14.64 -8.38 8.56
CA SER A 53 -14.02 -9.19 7.49
C SER A 53 -12.66 -9.78 7.86
N ILE A 54 -11.97 -9.20 8.85
CA ILE A 54 -10.69 -9.70 9.36
C ILE A 54 -11.00 -10.74 10.42
N ILE A 55 -10.65 -12.01 10.19
CA ILE A 55 -10.93 -13.11 11.12
C ILE A 55 -9.77 -13.37 12.07
N GLU A 56 -8.55 -13.04 11.64
CA GLU A 56 -7.33 -13.11 12.45
C GLU A 56 -6.55 -11.82 12.22
N ALA A 57 -6.02 -11.25 13.29
CA ALA A 57 -5.15 -10.08 13.25
C ALA A 57 -4.00 -10.26 14.23
N LYS A 58 -2.78 -10.05 13.75
CA LYS A 58 -1.56 -10.12 14.53
C LYS A 58 -0.71 -8.87 14.28
N ILE A 59 0.07 -8.49 15.29
CA ILE A 59 1.04 -7.40 15.22
C ILE A 59 2.42 -8.05 15.18
N LEU A 60 3.15 -7.86 14.08
CA LEU A 60 4.56 -8.19 13.99
C LEU A 60 5.34 -7.01 14.58
N HIS A 61 6.05 -7.24 15.67
CA HIS A 61 7.02 -6.32 16.25
C HIS A 61 8.41 -6.72 15.78
N THR A 62 9.23 -5.73 15.45
CA THR A 62 10.64 -5.91 15.11
C THR A 62 11.53 -5.34 16.22
N SER A 63 12.80 -5.73 16.24
CA SER A 63 13.80 -5.20 17.18
C SER A 63 14.04 -3.69 17.06
N THR A 64 13.69 -3.06 15.93
CA THR A 64 13.77 -1.60 15.76
C THR A 64 12.55 -0.86 16.33
N GLY A 65 11.56 -1.58 16.86
CA GLY A 65 10.29 -1.00 17.33
C GLY A 65 9.25 -0.79 16.23
N LEU A 66 9.57 -1.13 14.97
CA LEU A 66 8.59 -1.12 13.89
C LEU A 66 7.49 -2.16 14.14
N THR A 67 6.24 -1.75 13.89
CA THR A 67 5.05 -2.62 13.96
C THR A 67 4.41 -2.78 12.58
N ILE A 68 4.17 -4.04 12.19
CA ILE A 68 3.62 -4.40 10.88
C ILE A 68 2.37 -5.26 11.06
N ALA A 69 1.35 -4.97 10.27
CA ALA A 69 0.06 -5.63 10.34
C ALA A 69 0.08 -6.98 9.60
N LEU A 70 -0.29 -8.04 10.30
CA LEU A 70 -0.59 -9.36 9.74
C LEU A 70 -2.09 -9.63 9.86
N LYS A 71 -2.76 -9.94 8.75
CA LYS A 71 -4.23 -10.10 8.71
C LYS A 71 -4.64 -11.33 7.92
N ARG A 72 -5.62 -12.07 8.42
CA ARG A 72 -6.37 -13.07 7.65
C ARG A 72 -7.79 -12.59 7.45
N TYR A 73 -8.29 -12.71 6.23
CA TYR A 73 -9.64 -12.27 5.88
C TYR A 73 -10.57 -13.48 5.73
N ASN A 74 -11.86 -13.31 6.03
CA ASN A 74 -12.87 -14.35 5.87
C ASN A 74 -12.94 -14.93 4.44
N ARG A 75 -12.68 -14.10 3.42
CA ARG A 75 -12.63 -14.49 2.01
C ARG A 75 -11.35 -15.24 1.60
N SER A 76 -10.39 -15.41 2.51
CA SER A 76 -9.07 -16.01 2.24
C SER A 76 -8.55 -16.71 3.49
N LEU A 77 -9.23 -17.79 3.89
CA LEU A 77 -8.98 -18.51 5.14
C LEU A 77 -7.58 -19.15 5.22
N THR A 78 -6.97 -19.44 4.09
CA THR A 78 -5.67 -20.15 4.02
C THR A 78 -4.48 -19.22 3.91
N LYS A 79 -4.68 -17.90 3.76
CA LYS A 79 -3.58 -16.95 3.51
C LYS A 79 -3.64 -15.74 4.41
N GLN A 80 -2.48 -15.38 4.95
CA GLN A 80 -2.23 -14.13 5.66
C GLN A 80 -1.82 -13.04 4.68
N THR A 81 -2.12 -11.79 5.06
CA THR A 81 -1.71 -10.58 4.37
C THR A 81 -0.76 -9.80 5.27
N LEU A 82 0.39 -9.41 4.72
CA LEU A 82 1.35 -8.49 5.30
C LEU A 82 1.20 -7.13 4.62
N ASP A 83 0.91 -6.08 5.38
CA ASP A 83 0.75 -4.72 4.85
C ASP A 83 1.97 -3.84 5.22
N ILE A 84 2.82 -3.55 4.24
CA ILE A 84 3.98 -2.65 4.36
C ILE A 84 3.56 -1.31 3.76
N ALA A 85 3.14 -0.35 4.59
CA ALA A 85 2.55 0.91 4.14
C ALA A 85 3.26 2.13 4.72
N GLY A 86 3.47 3.14 3.89
CA GLY A 86 4.17 4.38 4.27
C GLY A 86 5.67 4.37 3.97
N LEU A 87 6.12 3.61 2.96
CA LEU A 87 7.51 3.60 2.47
C LEU A 87 7.99 4.99 2.03
N ARG A 88 7.06 5.92 1.74
CA ARG A 88 7.35 7.34 1.45
C ARG A 88 6.69 8.26 2.49
N GLY A 89 6.83 7.90 3.77
CA GLY A 89 6.33 8.66 4.93
C GLY A 89 7.11 9.94 5.25
N TYR A 90 8.40 10.00 4.90
CA TYR A 90 9.34 11.09 5.25
C TYR A 90 9.65 11.20 6.75
N ASP A 91 9.68 10.07 7.44
CA ASP A 91 10.03 9.92 8.86
C ASP A 91 10.92 8.69 9.07
N ASP A 92 11.44 8.52 10.28
CA ASP A 92 12.29 7.37 10.64
C ASP A 92 11.56 6.04 10.44
N LYS A 93 10.24 6.03 10.69
CA LYS A 93 9.40 4.86 10.43
C LYS A 93 9.42 4.43 8.96
N ALA A 94 9.39 5.38 8.02
CA ALA A 94 9.52 5.07 6.60
C ALA A 94 10.89 4.45 6.29
N MET A 95 11.96 4.92 6.92
CA MET A 95 13.29 4.34 6.78
C MET A 95 13.31 2.88 7.28
N ASP A 96 12.77 2.62 8.47
CA ASP A 96 12.67 1.27 9.03
C ASP A 96 11.84 0.34 8.14
N LEU A 97 10.74 0.83 7.56
CA LEU A 97 9.93 0.07 6.62
C LEU A 97 10.69 -0.29 5.33
N ASN A 98 11.52 0.62 4.82
CA ASN A 98 12.35 0.34 3.65
C ASN A 98 13.43 -0.70 3.99
N ASN A 99 14.10 -0.55 5.14
CA ASN A 99 15.10 -1.51 5.61
C ASN A 99 14.49 -2.91 5.81
N PHE A 100 13.31 -2.99 6.43
CA PHE A 100 12.55 -4.23 6.57
C PHE A 100 12.18 -4.85 5.21
N LEU A 101 11.72 -4.04 4.26
CA LEU A 101 11.37 -4.53 2.93
C LEU A 101 12.60 -5.07 2.18
N GLN A 102 13.75 -4.39 2.29
CA GLN A 102 15.01 -4.80 1.69
C GLN A 102 15.53 -6.09 2.33
N SER A 103 15.53 -6.19 3.66
CA SER A 103 16.07 -7.35 4.39
C SER A 103 15.31 -8.65 4.12
N HIS A 104 14.04 -8.57 3.72
CA HIS A 104 13.18 -9.71 3.42
C HIS A 104 12.78 -9.82 1.94
N PHE A 105 13.46 -9.08 1.07
CA PHE A 105 13.02 -8.96 -0.31
C PHE A 105 13.00 -10.30 -1.03
N LEU A 106 14.01 -11.15 -0.78
CA LEU A 106 14.13 -12.46 -1.42
C LEU A 106 12.99 -13.39 -1.04
N GLU A 107 12.60 -13.40 0.23
CA GLU A 107 11.46 -14.17 0.75
C GLU A 107 10.13 -13.63 0.21
N PHE A 108 10.03 -12.31 0.05
CA PHE A 108 8.84 -11.66 -0.49
C PHE A 108 8.66 -11.85 -1.99
N MET A 109 9.71 -12.20 -2.75
CA MET A 109 9.62 -12.46 -4.19
C MET A 109 8.57 -13.52 -4.54
N GLU A 110 8.39 -14.52 -3.67
CA GLU A 110 7.44 -15.63 -3.87
C GLU A 110 6.04 -15.33 -3.33
N CYS A 111 5.85 -14.22 -2.61
CA CYS A 111 4.56 -13.80 -2.10
C CYS A 111 3.67 -13.24 -3.21
N GLU A 112 2.36 -13.47 -3.08
CA GLU A 112 1.37 -12.91 -4.01
C GLU A 112 1.13 -11.42 -3.74
N ILE A 113 1.03 -10.63 -4.80
CA ILE A 113 0.70 -9.21 -4.71
C ILE A 113 -0.81 -9.06 -4.48
N LYS A 114 -1.17 -8.33 -3.44
CA LYS A 114 -2.55 -7.95 -3.15
C LYS A 114 -2.83 -6.48 -3.42
N ARG A 115 -1.85 -5.60 -3.20
CA ARG A 115 -1.97 -4.17 -3.47
C ARG A 115 -0.59 -3.54 -3.63
N ILE A 116 -0.47 -2.58 -4.54
CA ILE A 116 0.69 -1.68 -4.65
C ILE A 116 0.16 -0.27 -4.83
N ASP A 117 0.64 0.66 -4.01
CA ASP A 117 0.31 2.07 -4.12
C ASP A 117 1.50 2.83 -4.72
N ILE A 118 1.26 3.51 -5.84
CA ILE A 118 2.26 4.36 -6.51
C ILE A 118 1.91 5.82 -6.25
N CYS A 119 2.84 6.58 -5.68
CA CYS A 119 2.66 8.00 -5.38
C CYS A 119 3.55 8.91 -6.24
N PHE A 120 3.06 10.14 -6.38
CA PHE A 120 3.74 11.27 -6.99
C PHE A 120 3.53 12.49 -6.08
N ASP A 121 4.63 13.07 -5.62
CA ASP A 121 4.61 14.25 -4.77
C ASP A 121 4.89 15.51 -5.57
N PHE A 122 4.07 16.53 -5.33
CA PHE A 122 4.14 17.83 -5.99
C PHE A 122 4.07 18.93 -4.94
N LEU A 123 4.62 20.12 -5.24
CA LEU A 123 4.26 21.32 -4.47
C LEU A 123 2.74 21.56 -4.56
N LYS A 124 2.18 21.38 -5.76
CA LYS A 124 0.75 21.37 -6.07
C LYS A 124 0.52 20.52 -7.32
N VAL A 125 -0.50 19.66 -7.33
CA VAL A 125 -0.78 18.82 -8.50
C VAL A 125 -1.16 19.70 -9.70
N PRO A 126 -0.49 19.57 -10.86
CA PRO A 126 -0.77 20.44 -12.01
C PRO A 126 -2.22 20.35 -12.49
N ASN A 127 -2.84 21.51 -12.81
CA ASN A 127 -4.23 21.56 -13.28
C ASN A 127 -4.50 20.67 -14.50
N ARG A 128 -3.52 20.52 -15.40
CA ARG A 128 -3.64 19.61 -16.56
C ARG A 128 -3.86 18.16 -16.15
N VAL A 129 -3.23 17.72 -15.06
CA VAL A 129 -3.39 16.36 -14.52
C VAL A 129 -4.78 16.22 -13.92
N ILE A 130 -5.24 17.24 -13.17
CA ILE A 130 -6.58 17.24 -12.58
C ILE A 130 -7.66 17.20 -13.66
N LYS A 131 -7.55 18.03 -14.70
CA LYS A 131 -8.47 18.02 -15.85
C LYS A 131 -8.54 16.62 -16.47
N ARG A 132 -7.37 16.02 -16.75
CA ARG A 132 -7.27 14.68 -17.34
C ARG A 132 -7.90 13.59 -16.47
N LEU A 133 -7.71 13.65 -15.15
CA LEU A 133 -8.37 12.75 -14.21
C LEU A 133 -9.90 12.90 -14.30
N CYS A 134 -10.37 14.14 -14.42
CA CYS A 134 -11.79 14.46 -14.50
C CYS A 134 -12.46 14.16 -15.85
N ASP A 135 -11.71 13.79 -16.90
CA ASP A 135 -12.29 13.46 -18.23
C ASP A 135 -13.34 12.34 -18.16
N LYS A 136 -13.21 11.40 -17.19
CA LYS A 136 -14.12 10.25 -17.01
C LYS A 136 -14.43 9.93 -15.54
N ARG A 137 -14.02 10.79 -14.62
CA ARG A 137 -14.14 10.56 -13.18
C ARG A 137 -14.61 11.84 -12.49
N GLU A 138 -15.42 11.68 -11.46
CA GLU A 138 -15.87 12.76 -10.61
C GLU A 138 -15.03 12.84 -9.32
N PRO A 139 -14.64 14.04 -8.88
CA PRO A 139 -13.95 14.21 -7.61
C PRO A 139 -14.94 14.04 -6.43
N PHE A 140 -14.60 13.14 -5.51
CA PHE A 140 -15.31 12.92 -4.26
C PHE A 140 -14.39 13.26 -3.08
N LYS A 141 -14.70 14.34 -2.35
CA LYS A 141 -13.89 14.78 -1.20
C LYS A 141 -14.34 14.09 0.08
N PHE A 142 -13.39 13.53 0.81
CA PHE A 142 -13.58 12.98 2.15
C PHE A 142 -12.39 13.37 3.04
N CYS A 143 -12.65 14.15 4.09
CA CYS A 143 -11.64 14.72 4.97
C CYS A 143 -10.54 15.44 4.16
N ASN A 144 -9.28 15.04 4.35
CA ASN A 144 -8.10 15.59 3.66
C ASN A 144 -7.87 15.03 2.25
N THR A 145 -8.70 14.09 1.80
CA THR A 145 -8.47 13.33 0.54
C THR A 145 -9.57 13.59 -0.47
N THR A 146 -9.19 13.78 -1.72
CA THR A 146 -10.07 13.77 -2.89
C THR A 146 -9.87 12.46 -3.65
N TYR A 147 -10.92 11.68 -3.80
CA TYR A 147 -10.93 10.46 -4.60
C TYR A 147 -11.50 10.77 -5.98
N TYR A 148 -10.88 10.26 -7.05
CA TYR A 148 -11.39 10.42 -8.41
C TYR A 148 -12.11 9.15 -8.83
N LYS A 149 -13.45 9.19 -8.87
CA LYS A 149 -14.27 7.99 -9.06
C LYS A 149 -15.00 7.98 -10.41
N THR A 150 -15.09 6.85 -11.08
CA THR A 150 -16.01 6.71 -12.22
C THR A 150 -17.46 6.60 -11.74
N PRO A 151 -18.46 6.96 -12.56
CA PRO A 151 -19.88 6.79 -12.19
C PRO A 151 -20.28 5.36 -11.85
N LYS A 152 -19.56 4.36 -12.40
CA LYS A 152 -19.80 2.93 -12.15
C LYS A 152 -19.10 2.41 -10.90
N GLU A 153 -18.11 3.14 -10.38
CA GLU A 153 -17.43 2.77 -9.15
C GLU A 153 -18.39 3.00 -7.97
N LEU A 154 -18.89 1.91 -7.38
CA LEU A 154 -19.68 1.93 -6.15
C LEU A 154 -18.84 2.44 -4.95
N LYS A 155 -19.32 2.22 -3.72
CA LYS A 155 -18.54 2.52 -2.51
C LYS A 155 -17.15 1.85 -2.51
N THR A 156 -17.00 0.69 -3.15
CA THR A 156 -15.76 -0.10 -3.21
C THR A 156 -15.31 -0.34 -4.66
N ASN A 157 -14.03 -0.13 -4.93
CA ASN A 157 -13.36 -0.53 -6.19
C ASN A 157 -12.23 -1.50 -5.86
N ASP A 158 -12.27 -2.71 -6.43
CA ASP A 158 -11.27 -3.75 -6.16
C ASP A 158 -10.07 -3.74 -7.13
N THR A 159 -10.07 -2.82 -8.11
CA THR A 159 -9.06 -2.71 -9.15
C THR A 159 -8.12 -1.53 -8.92
N LEU A 160 -8.64 -0.30 -8.86
CA LEU A 160 -7.80 0.90 -8.80
C LEU A 160 -8.52 2.06 -8.10
N ASP A 161 -7.95 2.57 -7.01
CA ASP A 161 -8.32 3.91 -6.53
C ASP A 161 -7.31 4.94 -7.02
N ILE A 162 -7.78 6.15 -7.28
CA ILE A 162 -6.92 7.31 -7.54
C ILE A 162 -7.30 8.38 -6.53
N LYS A 163 -6.34 8.82 -5.73
CA LYS A 163 -6.57 9.79 -4.66
C LYS A 163 -5.54 10.90 -4.69
N ARG A 164 -5.98 12.11 -4.34
CA ARG A 164 -5.13 13.28 -4.11
C ARG A 164 -5.35 13.78 -2.69
N TYR A 165 -4.30 14.14 -1.97
CA TYR A 165 -4.43 14.69 -0.63
C TYR A 165 -3.26 15.62 -0.29
N ASP A 166 -3.47 16.45 0.74
CA ASP A 166 -2.43 17.31 1.31
C ASP A 166 -1.51 16.45 2.19
N LYS A 167 -0.34 16.09 1.64
CA LYS A 167 0.66 15.26 2.31
C LYS A 167 1.37 16.03 3.41
N GLN A 168 1.48 17.35 3.28
CA GLN A 168 2.00 18.21 4.34
C GLN A 168 1.17 18.06 5.61
N LYS A 169 -0.16 18.18 5.51
CA LYS A 169 -1.05 18.02 6.68
C LYS A 169 -1.05 16.61 7.23
N GLU A 170 -0.99 15.61 6.36
CA GLU A 170 -1.05 14.19 6.76
C GLU A 170 0.22 13.75 7.51
N ALA A 171 1.39 14.08 6.97
CA ALA A 171 2.70 13.70 7.55
C ALA A 171 3.37 14.81 8.37
N LYS A 172 2.67 15.93 8.63
CA LYS A 172 3.17 17.10 9.37
C LYS A 172 4.51 17.64 8.83
N LEU A 173 4.63 17.73 7.51
CA LEU A 173 5.87 18.14 6.85
C LEU A 173 6.13 19.66 7.02
N PRO A 174 7.39 20.10 7.07
CA PRO A 174 7.73 21.53 7.20
C PRO A 174 7.48 22.33 5.91
N ARG A 175 7.19 21.66 4.79
CA ARG A 175 7.02 22.27 3.47
C ARG A 175 5.73 21.80 2.78
N PRO A 176 5.13 22.63 1.91
CA PRO A 176 3.93 22.24 1.18
C PRO A 176 4.18 21.04 0.27
N MET A 177 3.26 20.09 0.30
CA MET A 177 3.31 18.89 -0.53
C MET A 177 1.90 18.34 -0.73
N GLU A 178 1.48 18.21 -1.99
CA GLU A 178 0.33 17.42 -2.40
C GLU A 178 0.80 16.09 -2.97
N ARG A 179 0.11 15.01 -2.61
CA ARG A 179 0.36 13.68 -3.16
C ARG A 179 -0.79 13.27 -4.07
N LEU A 180 -0.45 12.78 -5.25
CA LEU A 180 -1.34 12.01 -6.11
C LEU A 180 -0.92 10.53 -6.03
N GLU A 181 -1.84 9.65 -5.64
CA GLU A 181 -1.57 8.23 -5.45
C GLU A 181 -2.53 7.37 -6.27
N PHE A 182 -1.97 6.34 -6.89
CA PHE A 182 -2.66 5.29 -7.64
C PHE A 182 -2.56 4.00 -6.83
N CYS A 183 -3.69 3.56 -6.27
CA CYS A 183 -3.75 2.35 -5.45
C CYS A 183 -4.18 1.16 -6.30
N PHE A 184 -3.24 0.41 -6.86
CA PHE A 184 -3.52 -0.80 -7.63
C PHE A 184 -3.85 -1.94 -6.68
N LYS A 185 -5.06 -2.47 -6.74
CA LYS A 185 -5.59 -3.49 -5.82
C LYS A 185 -5.63 -4.86 -6.48
N GLY A 186 -5.97 -5.89 -5.71
CA GLY A 186 -5.90 -7.29 -6.13
C GLY A 186 -6.61 -7.61 -7.45
N GLY A 187 -7.72 -6.93 -7.77
CA GLY A 187 -8.42 -7.12 -9.04
C GLY A 187 -7.68 -6.57 -10.28
N TYR A 188 -6.66 -5.74 -10.09
CA TYR A 188 -5.80 -5.24 -11.17
C TYR A 188 -4.75 -6.27 -11.59
N PHE A 189 -4.30 -7.12 -10.66
CA PHE A 189 -3.25 -8.09 -10.91
C PHE A 189 -3.86 -9.43 -11.38
N PRO A 190 -3.18 -10.18 -12.26
CA PRO A 190 -3.50 -11.57 -12.51
C PRO A 190 -3.59 -12.36 -11.19
N LYS A 191 -4.54 -13.29 -11.11
CA LYS A 191 -4.75 -14.09 -9.90
C LYS A 191 -3.46 -14.84 -9.54
N GLY A 192 -3.01 -14.69 -8.30
CA GLY A 192 -1.81 -15.37 -7.80
C GLY A 192 -0.50 -14.78 -8.30
N MET A 193 -0.51 -13.58 -8.90
CA MET A 193 0.71 -12.92 -9.35
C MET A 193 1.68 -12.70 -8.18
N LYS A 194 2.85 -13.33 -8.27
CA LYS A 194 3.95 -13.18 -7.33
C LYS A 194 4.72 -11.87 -7.52
N LEU A 195 5.41 -11.41 -6.47
CA LEU A 195 6.20 -10.18 -6.49
C LEU A 195 7.33 -10.23 -7.53
N ASN A 196 8.00 -11.37 -7.70
CA ASN A 196 9.05 -11.57 -8.71
C ASN A 196 8.59 -11.29 -10.16
N ASN A 197 7.29 -11.40 -10.43
CA ASN A 197 6.70 -11.16 -11.75
C ASN A 197 6.36 -9.68 -11.98
N LEU A 198 6.47 -8.82 -10.96
CA LEU A 198 6.20 -7.39 -11.07
C LEU A 198 7.19 -6.71 -12.02
N ASP A 199 8.48 -6.92 -11.75
CA ASP A 199 9.59 -6.20 -12.37
C ASP A 199 9.78 -6.55 -13.85
N ARG A 200 9.50 -7.80 -14.25
CA ARG A 200 9.79 -8.27 -15.61
C ARG A 200 8.94 -7.61 -16.69
N ASN A 201 7.69 -7.25 -16.42
CA ASN A 201 6.79 -6.67 -17.44
C ASN A 201 5.62 -5.84 -16.88
N PHE A 202 5.25 -6.02 -15.62
CA PHE A 202 3.97 -5.52 -15.12
C PHE A 202 4.02 -4.04 -14.72
N LEU A 203 5.19 -3.53 -14.31
CA LEU A 203 5.40 -2.10 -14.07
C LEU A 203 5.04 -1.25 -15.29
N SER A 204 5.39 -1.71 -16.50
CA SER A 204 5.03 -1.00 -17.74
C SER A 204 3.51 -0.88 -17.94
N LYS A 205 2.72 -1.87 -17.48
CA LYS A 205 1.25 -1.81 -17.52
C LYS A 205 0.73 -0.78 -16.53
N MET A 206 1.31 -0.71 -15.34
CA MET A 206 0.98 0.32 -14.33
C MET A 206 1.32 1.72 -14.84
N GLU A 207 2.50 1.92 -15.43
CA GLU A 207 2.92 3.18 -16.07
C GLU A 207 1.92 3.62 -17.16
N LYS A 208 1.51 2.69 -18.04
CA LYS A 208 0.49 2.95 -19.08
C LYS A 208 -0.86 3.33 -18.46
N THR A 209 -1.27 2.67 -17.38
CA THR A 209 -2.51 2.97 -16.67
C THR A 209 -2.47 4.38 -16.06
N ILE A 210 -1.36 4.76 -15.41
CA ILE A 210 -1.15 6.11 -14.86
C ILE A 210 -1.24 7.14 -15.99
N LYS A 211 -0.48 6.96 -17.08
CA LYS A 211 -0.50 7.87 -18.23
C LYS A 211 -1.89 8.03 -18.83
N ARG A 212 -2.64 6.94 -18.96
CA ARG A 212 -4.01 6.98 -19.48
C ARG A 212 -4.93 7.85 -18.62
N PHE A 213 -4.84 7.73 -17.29
CA PHE A 213 -5.76 8.41 -16.38
C PHE A 213 -5.34 9.83 -16.00
N SER A 214 -4.05 10.12 -15.85
CA SER A 214 -3.56 11.44 -15.41
C SER A 214 -2.81 12.22 -16.48
N GLY A 215 -2.44 11.59 -17.59
CA GLY A 215 -1.51 12.17 -18.55
C GLY A 215 -0.06 12.22 -18.05
N ILE A 216 0.24 11.66 -16.87
CA ILE A 216 1.61 11.59 -16.34
C ILE A 216 2.38 10.51 -17.09
N ASP A 217 3.47 10.91 -17.75
CA ASP A 217 4.43 9.97 -18.32
C ASP A 217 5.32 9.43 -17.20
N ALA A 218 4.86 8.39 -16.53
CA ALA A 218 5.50 7.84 -15.34
C ALA A 218 6.65 6.89 -15.69
N LYS A 219 7.67 6.85 -14.82
CA LYS A 219 8.63 5.75 -14.73
C LYS A 219 8.60 5.19 -13.31
N ILE A 220 8.32 3.91 -13.16
CA ILE A 220 8.38 3.20 -11.88
C ILE A 220 9.66 2.36 -11.89
N PHE A 221 10.46 2.47 -10.83
CA PHE A 221 11.65 1.66 -10.67
C PHE A 221 11.30 0.28 -10.12
N PRO A 222 11.96 -0.79 -10.61
CA PRO A 222 11.85 -2.12 -10.05
C PRO A 222 12.14 -2.14 -8.56
N LEU A 223 11.45 -2.99 -7.80
CA LEU A 223 11.76 -3.16 -6.37
C LEU A 223 13.15 -3.74 -6.16
N SER A 224 13.60 -4.58 -7.09
CA SER A 224 14.96 -5.12 -7.13
C SER A 224 16.07 -4.06 -7.24
N TYR A 225 15.75 -2.81 -7.58
CA TYR A 225 16.72 -1.71 -7.66
C TYR A 225 16.74 -0.88 -6.36
N ILE A 226 15.79 -1.15 -5.47
CA ILE A 226 15.69 -0.52 -4.15
C ILE A 226 16.46 -1.36 -3.13
N VAL A 227 16.77 -2.62 -3.42
CA VAL A 227 17.52 -3.57 -2.58
C VAL A 227 18.97 -3.64 -3.00
#